data_AF-A0A932Z6V8-F1
#
_entry.id   AF-A0A932Z6V8-F1
#
_cell.length_a   1.000
_cell.length_b   1.000
_cell.length_c   1.000
_cell.angle_alpha   90.00
_cell.angle_beta   90.00
_cell.angle_gamma   90.00
#
_symmetry.space_group_name_H-M   'P 1'
#
loop_
_entity.id
_entity.type
_entity.pdbx_description
1 polymer ?
#
loop_
_entity_poly.entity_id
_entity_poly.type
_entity_poly.pdbx_seq_one_letter_code
_entity_poly.pdbx_strand_id
1 'polypeptide(L)' 'MERTTISMPDELLQRLRMIAAERRTSMAALVREALEEKAKSYRPRPRSWGIGASGHTDTASKAGDMRPEPRSWR' A
#
# COMPACT_ATOMS: atom_id res chain seq x y z
N MET A 1 2.30 -24.21 7.63
CA MET A 1 3.26 -23.21 7.09
C MET A 1 3.98 -23.83 5.92
N GLU A 2 4.18 -23.06 4.86
CA GLU A 2 5.02 -23.47 3.72
C GLU A 2 6.44 -22.93 3.90
N ARG A 3 7.43 -23.64 3.36
CA ARG A 3 8.84 -23.23 3.39
C ARG A 3 9.17 -22.44 2.13
N THR A 4 9.55 -21.18 2.31
CA THR A 4 9.96 -20.30 1.20
C THR A 4 11.44 -19.94 1.35
N THR A 5 12.22 -20.17 0.30
CA THR A 5 13.61 -19.69 0.21
C THR A 5 13.60 -18.35 -0.50
N ILE A 6 14.16 -17.32 0.14
CA ILE A 6 14.31 -15.98 -0.44
C ILE A 6 15.79 -15.66 -0.59
N SER A 7 16.15 -15.00 -1.68
CA SER A 7 17.49 -14.44 -1.86
C SER A 7 17.52 -13.03 -1.30
N MET A 8 18.59 -12.66 -0.60
CA MET A 8 18.80 -11.32 -0.10
C MET A 8 20.29 -10.97 -0.09
N PRO A 9 20.66 -9.67 -0.15
CA PRO A 9 22.05 -9.26 -0.03
C PRO A 9 22.65 -9.67 1.32
N ASP A 10 23.92 -10.07 1.32
CA ASP A 10 24.61 -10.53 2.53
C ASP A 10 24.64 -9.47 3.64
N GLU A 11 24.78 -8.20 3.26
CA GLU A 11 24.75 -7.08 4.20
C GLU A 11 23.39 -6.94 4.91
N LEU A 12 22.30 -7.26 4.22
CA LEU A 12 20.96 -7.25 4.81
C LEU A 12 20.80 -8.42 5.77
N LEU A 13 21.25 -9.62 5.36
CA LEU A 13 21.24 -10.80 6.21
C LEU A 13 22.02 -10.55 7.52
N GLN A 14 23.19 -9.92 7.44
CA GLN A 14 24.02 -9.61 8.60
C GLN A 14 23.32 -8.62 9.55
N ARG A 15 22.69 -7.56 9.01
CA ARG A 15 21.90 -6.61 9.80
C ARG A 15 20.72 -7.28 10.50
N LEU A 16 19.99 -8.14 9.81
CA LEU A 16 18.87 -8.88 10.41
C LEU A 16 19.34 -9.81 11.53
N ARG A 17 20.55 -10.41 11.42
CA ARG A 17 21.11 -11.26 12.48
C ARG A 17 21.41 -10.45 13.74
N MET A 18 21.98 -9.26 13.59
CA MET A 18 22.24 -8.37 14.71
C MET A 18 20.94 -7.96 15.42
N ILE A 19 19.92 -7.57 14.65
CA ILE A 19 18.62 -7.18 15.21
C ILE A 19 17.94 -8.35 15.93
N ALA A 20 17.99 -9.56 15.35
CA ALA A 20 17.43 -10.75 15.98
C ALA A 20 18.12 -11.08 17.31
N ALA A 21 19.45 -10.96 17.35
CA ALA A 21 20.24 -11.17 18.57
C ALA A 21 19.92 -10.13 19.65
N GLU A 22 19.83 -8.85 19.29
CA GLU A 22 19.48 -7.76 20.19
C GLU A 22 18.08 -7.95 20.79
N ARG A 23 17.10 -8.34 19.96
CA ARG A 23 15.71 -8.60 20.37
C ARG A 23 15.52 -9.97 21.04
N ARG A 24 16.57 -10.79 21.17
CA ARG A 24 16.51 -12.18 21.69
C ARG A 24 15.43 -13.02 21.01
N THR A 25 15.27 -12.83 19.71
CA THR A 25 14.27 -13.55 18.89
C THR A 25 14.96 -14.34 17.78
N SER A 26 14.23 -15.28 17.18
CA SER A 26 14.75 -15.99 16.01
C SER A 26 14.70 -15.12 14.77
N MET A 27 15.65 -15.32 13.86
CA MET A 27 15.63 -14.69 12.53
C MET A 27 14.30 -14.93 11.81
N ALA A 28 13.77 -16.15 11.88
CA ALA A 28 12.51 -16.51 11.24
C ALA A 28 11.31 -15.76 11.84
N ALA A 29 11.30 -15.53 13.15
CA ALA A 29 10.27 -14.74 13.81
C ALA A 29 10.34 -13.26 13.40
N LEU A 30 11.55 -12.68 13.36
CA LEU A 30 11.76 -11.30 12.90
C LEU A 30 11.28 -11.10 11.45
N VAL A 31 11.66 -12.02 10.56
CA VAL A 31 11.26 -11.97 9.14
C VAL A 31 9.75 -12.11 9.00
N ARG A 32 9.12 -13.02 9.77
CA ARG A 32 7.67 -13.18 9.76
C ARG A 32 6.94 -11.92 10.22
N GLU A 33 7.37 -11.34 11.33
CA GLU A 33 6.83 -10.08 11.87
C GLU A 33 6.87 -8.97 10.82
N ALA A 34 8.03 -8.77 10.19
CA ALA A 34 8.21 -7.74 9.17
C ALA A 34 7.33 -7.97 7.92
N LEU A 35 7.17 -9.23 7.49
CA LEU A 35 6.30 -9.57 6.37
C LEU A 35 4.82 -9.32 6.70
N GLU A 36 4.39 -9.66 7.91
CA GLU A 36 3.02 -9.40 8.37
C GLU A 36 2.73 -7.91 8.48
N GLU A 37 3.67 -7.12 9.02
CA GLU A 37 3.56 -5.66 9.09
C GLU A 37 3.49 -5.04 7.68
N LYS A 38 4.32 -5.52 6.75
CA LYS A 38 4.30 -5.06 5.37
C LYS A 38 2.98 -5.42 4.66
N ALA A 39 2.45 -6.61 4.90
CA ALA A 39 1.18 -7.04 4.34
C ALA A 39 0.01 -6.22 4.91
N LYS A 40 -0.01 -5.96 6.22
CA LYS A 40 -1.04 -5.13 6.88
C LYS A 40 -1.02 -3.68 6.38
N SER A 41 0.16 -3.13 6.15
CA SER A 41 0.33 -1.75 5.67
C SER A 41 0.14 -1.60 4.16
N TYR A 42 0.07 -2.69 3.40
CA TYR A 42 -0.13 -2.65 1.97
C TYR A 42 -1.58 -2.26 1.63
N ARG A 43 -1.79 -0.97 1.34
CA ARG A 43 -3.00 -0.46 0.69
C ARG A 43 -2.69 -0.14 -0.76
N PRO A 44 -3.13 -0.97 -1.74
CA PRO A 44 -2.98 -0.61 -3.13
C PRO A 44 -3.73 0.70 -3.37
N ARG A 45 -3.05 1.71 -3.94
CA ARG A 45 -3.75 2.90 -4.42
C ARG A 45 -4.75 2.45 -5.48
N PRO A 46 -6.04 2.81 -5.36
CA PRO A 46 -7.00 2.50 -6.41
C PRO A 46 -6.48 3.10 -7.71
N ARG A 47 -6.28 2.25 -8.71
CA ARG A 47 -5.95 2.65 -10.07
C ARG A 47 -7.22 3.13 -10.78
N SER A 48 -7.98 4.02 -10.16
CA SER A 48 -9.03 4.71 -10.90
C SER A 48 -8.33 5.74 -11.81
N TRP A 49 -8.45 5.54 -13.11
CA TRP A 49 -8.07 6.53 -14.11
C TRP A 49 -8.98 7.76 -13.94
N GLY A 50 -8.62 8.67 -13.02
CA GLY A 50 -9.28 9.95 -12.86
C GLY A 50 -10.69 9.95 -12.27
N ILE A 51 -11.33 8.79 -12.04
CA ILE A 51 -12.62 8.72 -11.33
C ILE A 51 -12.37 9.11 -9.87
N GLY A 52 -12.71 10.36 -9.53
CA GLY A 52 -12.50 10.99 -8.22
C GLY A 52 -11.31 11.94 -8.13
N ALA A 53 -10.51 12.11 -9.19
CA ALA A 53 -9.36 13.02 -9.20
C ALA A 53 -9.73 14.48 -9.49
N SER A 54 -11.03 14.81 -9.55
CA SER A 54 -11.52 16.17 -9.82
C SER A 54 -11.11 17.18 -8.74
N GLY A 55 -10.69 16.72 -7.55
CA GLY A 55 -10.40 17.59 -6.40
C GLY A 55 -11.65 18.16 -5.72
N HIS A 56 -12.85 17.80 -6.21
CA HIS A 56 -14.13 18.29 -5.71
C HIS A 56 -14.84 17.20 -4.91
N THR A 57 -14.98 17.41 -3.61
CA THR A 57 -15.61 16.47 -2.66
C THR A 57 -17.15 16.51 -2.70
N ASP A 58 -17.73 17.54 -3.33
CA ASP A 58 -19.17 17.82 -3.37
C ASP A 58 -19.82 17.49 -4.73
N THR A 59 -19.05 16.94 -5.67
CA THR A 59 -19.50 16.63 -7.05
C THR A 59 -20.79 15.79 -7.04
N ALA A 60 -20.89 14.80 -6.15
CA ALA A 60 -22.07 13.94 -6.03
C ALA A 60 -23.28 14.67 -5.43
N SER A 61 -23.06 15.61 -4.49
CA SER A 61 -24.12 16.39 -3.86
C SER A 61 -24.72 17.40 -4.82
N LYS A 62 -23.90 18.04 -5.65
CA LYS A 62 -24.33 19.10 -6.59
C LYS A 62 -24.86 18.56 -7.92
N ALA A 63 -24.65 17.27 -8.21
CA ALA A 63 -25.08 16.66 -9.48
C ALA A 63 -26.60 16.71 -9.69
N GLY A 64 -27.40 16.69 -8.61
CA GLY A 64 -28.87 16.78 -8.69
C GLY A 64 -29.40 18.19 -8.92
N ASP A 65 -28.66 19.22 -8.48
CA ASP A 65 -29.08 20.63 -8.53
C ASP A 65 -28.56 21.37 -9.77
N MET A 66 -27.50 20.85 -10.40
CA MET A 66 -26.95 21.43 -11.63
C MET A 66 -27.82 21.06 -12.83
N ARG A 67 -28.46 22.06 -13.43
CA ARG A 67 -29.10 21.92 -14.74
C ARG A 67 -28.00 21.90 -15.80
N PRO A 68 -27.77 20.80 -16.54
CA PRO A 68 -26.73 20.78 -17.56
C PRO A 68 -27.12 21.74 -18.68
N GLU A 69 -26.41 22.85 -18.81
CA GLU A 69 -26.54 23.69 -19.99
C GLU A 69 -25.88 22.97 -21.18
N PRO A 70 -26.65 22.65 -22.24
CA PRO A 70 -26.07 22.03 -23.42
C PRO A 70 -25.05 23.00 -24.02
N ARG A 71 -23.82 22.52 -24.22
CA ARG A 71 -22.80 23.32 -24.93
C ARG A 71 -23.32 23.65 -26.33
N SER A 72 -23.21 24.92 -26.72
CA SER A 72 -23.51 25.31 -28.09
C SER A 72 -22.58 24.58 -29.04
N TRP A 73 -23.15 23.87 -30.01
CA TRP A 73 -22.43 23.23 -31.08
C TRP A 73 -22.01 24.30 -32.11
N ARG A 74 -20.93 25.01 -31.82
CA ARG A 74 -20.18 25.84 -32.76
C ARG A 74 -18.71 25.77 -32.44
#